data_AF-A0A0F9DFH2-F1
#
_entry.id   AF-A0A0F9DFH2-F1
#
_cell.length_a   1.000
_cell.length_b   1.000
_cell.length_c   1.000
_cell.angle_alpha   90.00
_cell.angle_beta   90.00
_cell.angle_gamma   90.00
#
_symmetry.space_group_name_H-M   'P 1'
#
loop_
_entity.id
_entity.type
_entity.pdbx_description
1 polymer ?
#
loop_
_entity_poly.entity_id
_entity_poly.type
_entity_poly.pdbx_seq_one_letter_code
_entity_poly.pdbx_strand_id
1 'polypeptide(L)'
;MGMHVGLIEQMILNYDALPKEFYGWRNFRIEYGGHAQDCIMERPIFVPPNFDVHKFEDELREAAESFDIELYRKQMNEKFPTEDQEP
;
A
#
# COMPACT_ATOMS: atom_id res chain seq x y z
N MET A 1 13.08 -1.45 15.20
CA MET A 1 13.57 -0.90 13.91
C MET A 1 12.33 -0.64 13.08
N GLY A 2 12.03 0.63 12.74
CA GLY A 2 10.69 1.06 12.32
C GLY A 2 10.35 0.67 10.87
N MET A 3 9.08 0.35 10.64
CA MET A 3 8.50 0.23 9.30
C MET A 3 8.28 1.64 8.74
N HIS A 4 8.70 1.88 7.51
CA HIS A 4 8.33 3.09 6.79
C HIS A 4 7.09 2.80 5.96
N VAL A 5 6.11 3.69 5.99
CA VAL A 5 4.97 3.67 5.08
C VAL A 5 4.97 4.97 4.29
N GLY A 6 4.70 4.86 3.00
CA GLY A 6 4.59 6.01 2.09
C GLY A 6 3.41 5.83 1.15
N LEU A 7 2.82 6.95 0.75
CA LEU A 7 1.79 6.98 -0.27
C LEU A 7 2.35 7.63 -1.54
N ILE A 8 2.36 6.89 -2.64
CA ILE A 8 2.90 7.36 -3.91
C ILE A 8 1.77 7.64 -4.89
N GLU A 9 1.68 8.88 -5.37
CA GLU A 9 0.76 9.22 -6.45
C GLU A 9 1.24 8.61 -7.77
N GLN A 10 0.34 7.93 -8.46
CA GLN A 10 0.57 7.29 -9.74
C GLN A 10 -0.11 8.07 -10.86
N MET A 11 0.60 8.22 -11.97
CA MET A 11 0.05 8.88 -13.16
C MET A 11 -1.00 7.99 -13.84
N ILE A 12 -2.18 8.54 -14.10
CA ILE A 12 -3.20 7.91 -14.94
C ILE A 12 -2.88 8.25 -16.40
N LEU A 13 -2.39 7.26 -17.15
CA LEU A 13 -1.94 7.46 -18.53
C LEU A 13 -3.07 7.65 -19.55
N ASN A 14 -4.28 7.17 -19.23
CA ASN A 14 -5.45 7.31 -20.09
C ASN A 14 -6.69 7.63 -19.25
N TYR A 15 -6.89 8.93 -18.99
CA TYR A 15 -8.07 9.41 -18.25
C TYR A 15 -9.38 9.13 -18.96
N ASP A 16 -9.41 9.15 -20.30
CA ASP A 16 -10.62 8.94 -21.08
C ASP A 16 -11.14 7.50 -21.02
N ALA A 17 -10.28 6.54 -20.66
CA ALA A 17 -10.64 5.15 -20.44
C ALA A 17 -11.24 4.89 -19.04
N LEU A 18 -11.19 5.86 -18.13
CA LEU A 18 -11.81 5.71 -16.80
C LEU A 18 -13.34 5.88 -16.89
N PRO A 19 -14.11 5.14 -16.08
CA PRO A 19 -15.53 5.42 -15.92
C PRO A 19 -15.76 6.87 -15.47
N LYS A 20 -16.85 7.48 -15.92
CA LYS A 20 -17.14 8.91 -15.68
C LYS A 20 -17.13 9.32 -14.21
N GLU A 21 -17.49 8.41 -13.33
CA GLU A 21 -17.47 8.61 -11.87
C GLU A 21 -16.06 8.85 -11.28
N PHE A 22 -15.00 8.41 -11.96
CA PHE A 22 -13.60 8.60 -11.55
C PHE A 22 -12.92 9.83 -12.20
N TYR A 23 -13.66 10.66 -12.92
CA TYR A 23 -13.09 11.87 -13.51
C TYR A 23 -12.59 12.82 -12.42
N GLY A 24 -11.33 13.25 -12.53
CA GLY A 24 -10.67 14.08 -11.53
C GLY A 24 -10.20 13.33 -10.28
N TRP A 25 -10.46 12.03 -10.18
CA TRP A 25 -9.89 11.22 -9.10
C TRP A 25 -8.38 11.05 -9.31
N ARG A 26 -7.69 10.86 -8.19
CA ARG A 26 -6.25 10.65 -8.13
C ARG A 26 -5.99 9.17 -7.81
N ASN A 27 -4.95 8.62 -8.40
CA ASN A 27 -4.56 7.22 -8.18
C ASN A 27 -3.31 7.19 -7.29
N PHE A 28 -3.34 6.41 -6.22
CA PHE A 28 -2.23 6.27 -5.28
C PHE A 28 -1.87 4.82 -5.07
N ARG A 29 -0.64 4.56 -4.62
CA ARG A 29 -0.18 3.25 -4.17
C ARG A 29 0.41 3.39 -2.78
N ILE A 30 0.06 2.48 -1.88
CA ILE A 30 0.68 2.39 -0.56
C ILE A 30 1.93 1.52 -0.68
N GLU A 31 3.02 1.99 -0.08
CA GLU A 31 4.28 1.27 -0.02
C GLU A 31 4.72 1.11 1.43
N TYR A 32 4.98 -0.14 1.84
CA TYR A 32 5.53 -0.47 3.14
C TYR A 32 6.99 -0.90 2.94
N GLY A 33 7.92 -0.11 3.47
CA GLY A 33 9.36 -0.33 3.39
C GLY A 33 9.97 -0.73 4.73
N GLY A 34 10.73 -1.84 4.72
CA GLY A 34 11.82 -2.12 5.66
C GLY A 34 13.17 -1.95 4.96
N HIS A 35 14.27 -2.48 5.52
CA HIS A 35 15.63 -2.32 4.97
C HIS A 35 15.72 -2.63 3.46
N ALA A 36 15.79 -1.58 2.64
CA ALA A 36 16.28 -1.39 1.25
C ALA A 36 16.10 -2.44 0.13
N GLN A 37 15.53 -3.64 0.37
CA GLN A 37 15.37 -4.68 -0.66
C GLN A 37 13.93 -5.21 -0.79
N ASP A 38 13.13 -5.18 0.29
CA ASP A 38 11.76 -5.69 0.27
C ASP A 38 10.76 -4.55 0.60
N CYS A 39 10.36 -3.79 -0.42
CA CYS A 39 9.17 -2.94 -0.31
C CYS A 39 7.93 -3.76 -0.66
N ILE A 40 6.99 -3.88 0.27
CA ILE A 40 5.67 -4.44 0.00
C ILE A 40 4.84 -3.33 -0.66
N MET A 41 4.47 -3.54 -1.92
CA MET A 41 3.61 -2.64 -2.67
C MET A 41 2.17 -3.17 -2.62
N GLU A 42 1.26 -2.33 -2.15
CA GLU A 42 -0.16 -2.66 -2.20
C GLU A 42 -0.78 -2.32 -3.56
N ARG A 43 -2.04 -2.75 -3.72
CA ARG A 43 -2.83 -2.41 -4.90
C ARG A 43 -3.08 -0.90 -4.94
N PRO A 44 -3.15 -0.30 -6.14
CA PRO A 44 -3.51 1.09 -6.27
C PRO A 44 -4.92 1.37 -5.73
N ILE A 45 -5.09 2.55 -5.14
CA ILE A 45 -6.35 3.08 -4.65
C ILE A 45 -6.70 4.35 -5.42
N PHE A 46 -7.96 4.47 -5.82
CA PHE A 46 -8.50 5.71 -6.37
C PHE A 46 -9.12 6.53 -5.25
N VAL A 47 -8.72 7.79 -5.14
CA VAL A 47 -9.27 8.72 -4.15
C VAL A 47 -9.91 9.93 -4.84
N PRO A 48 -11.02 10.46 -4.30
CA PRO A 48 -11.68 11.61 -4.87
C PRO A 48 -10.85 12.90 -4.73
N PRO A 49 -11.13 13.96 -5.52
CA PRO A 49 -10.35 15.21 -5.51
C PRO A 49 -10.21 15.88 -4.14
N ASN A 50 -11.24 15.75 -3.29
CA ASN A 50 -11.31 16.37 -1.97
C ASN A 50 -10.78 15.46 -0.85
N PHE A 51 -10.17 14.33 -1.20
CA PHE A 51 -9.59 13.43 -0.22
C PHE A 51 -8.35 14.06 0.42
N ASP A 52 -8.31 14.05 1.76
CA ASP A 52 -7.15 14.55 2.51
C ASP A 52 -6.06 13.49 2.55
N VAL A 53 -5.16 13.59 1.56
CA VAL A 53 -4.07 12.65 1.37
C VAL A 53 -3.07 12.68 2.53
N HIS A 54 -2.80 13.86 3.09
CA HIS A 54 -1.83 14.00 4.18
C HIS A 54 -2.35 13.35 5.45
N LYS A 55 -3.62 13.59 5.77
CA LYS A 55 -4.25 12.93 6.91
C LYS A 55 -4.24 11.40 6.77
N PHE A 56 -4.55 10.89 5.57
CA PHE A 56 -4.51 9.44 5.31
C PHE A 56 -3.10 8.86 5.44
N GLU A 57 -2.08 9.57 4.96
CA GLU A 57 -0.68 9.15 5.11
C GLU A 57 -0.24 9.12 6.59
N ASP A 58 -0.69 10.07 7.40
CA ASP A 58 -0.44 10.07 8.85
C ASP A 58 -1.18 8.90 9.56
N GLU A 59 -2.44 8.64 9.22
CA GLU A 59 -3.20 7.50 9.73
C GLU A 59 -2.54 6.16 9.35
N LEU A 60 -2.01 6.05 8.13
CA LEU A 60 -1.22 4.89 7.69
C LEU A 60 0.06 4.74 8.51
N ARG A 61 0.75 5.84 8.82
CA ARG A 61 1.98 5.84 9.62
C ARG A 61 1.72 5.36 11.03
N GLU A 62 0.69 5.88 11.69
CA GLU A 62 0.26 5.42 13.01
C GLU A 62 -0.10 3.93 13.00
N ALA A 63 -0.85 3.50 11.98
CA ALA A 63 -1.18 2.08 11.82
C ALA A 63 0.08 1.21 11.60
N ALA A 64 1.05 1.68 10.81
CA ALA A 64 2.30 0.98 10.56
C ALA A 64 3.21 0.90 11.80
N GLU A 65 3.19 1.91 12.68
CA GLU A 65 3.88 1.85 13.98
C GLU A 65 3.29 0.79 14.90
N SER A 66 1.98 0.53 14.77
CA SER A 66 1.28 -0.55 15.49
C SER A 66 1.41 -1.92 14.81
N PHE A 67 1.97 -1.97 13.60
CA PHE A 67 2.02 -3.16 12.77
C PHE A 67 3.24 -4.03 13.07
N ASP A 68 2.99 -5.21 13.62
CA ASP A 68 4.01 -6.22 13.86
C ASP A 68 4.27 -7.01 12.56
N ILE A 69 5.39 -6.70 11.90
CA ILE A 69 5.78 -7.35 10.65
C ILE A 69 6.05 -8.85 10.81
N GLU A 70 6.48 -9.30 11.99
CA GLU A 70 6.71 -10.72 12.25
C GLU A 70 5.38 -11.47 12.37
N LEU A 71 4.40 -10.87 13.05
CA LEU A 71 3.05 -11.40 13.11
C LEU A 71 2.40 -11.47 11.72
N TYR A 72 2.54 -10.41 10.92
CA TYR A 72 2.01 -10.39 9.55
C TYR A 72 2.66 -11.45 8.65
N ARG A 73 4.00 -11.55 8.67
CA ARG A 73 4.73 -12.59 7.91
C ARG A 73 4.29 -13.98 8.32
N LYS A 74 4.12 -14.23 9.62
CA LYS A 74 3.61 -15.51 10.14
C LYS A 74 2.21 -15.81 9.61
N GLN A 75 1.29 -14.85 9.68
CA GLN A 75 -0.09 -15.03 9.18
C GLN A 75 -0.14 -15.25 7.66
N MET A 76 0.72 -14.58 6.89
CA MET A 76 0.79 -14.76 5.44
C MET A 76 1.39 -16.12 5.07
N ASN A 77 2.43 -16.58 5.75
CA ASN A 77 2.98 -17.93 5.56
C ASN A 77 1.99 -19.03 5.98
N GLU A 78 1.18 -18.80 7.01
CA GLU A 78 0.12 -19.73 7.42
C GLU A 78 -1.05 -19.76 6.42
N LYS A 79 -1.43 -18.61 5.85
CA LYS A 79 -2.54 -18.51 4.89
C LYS A 79 -2.16 -18.89 3.46
N PHE A 80 -0.90 -18.65 3.09
CA PHE A 80 -0.34 -18.92 1.78
C PHE A 80 1.03 -19.58 1.97
N PRO A 81 1.07 -20.84 2.43
CA PRO A 81 2.32 -21.57 2.53
C PRO A 81 2.97 -21.60 1.14
N THR A 82 4.19 -21.08 1.05
CA THR A 82 4.97 -21.15 -0.18
C THR A 82 5.39 -22.60 -0.37
N GLU A 83 5.07 -23.19 -1.52
CA GLU A 83 5.26 -24.62 -1.83
C GLU A 83 6.75 -25.05 -1.91
N ASP A 84 7.70 -24.12 -1.73
CA ASP A 84 9.14 -24.38 -1.87
C ASP A 84 9.89 -24.57 -0.53
N GLN A 85 9.21 -24.97 0.55
CA GLN A 85 9.88 -25.49 1.75
C GLN A 85 9.90 -27.03 1.73
N GLU A 86 10.56 -27.61 0.73
CA GLU A 86 11.07 -28.98 0.87
C GLU A 86 12.31 -28.96 1.81
N PRO A 87 12.47 -30.02 2.63
CA PRO A 87 13.33 -30.05 3.82
C PRO A 87 14.85 -29.90 3.58
#